data_AF-A0A227J1X8-F1
#
_entry.id   AF-A0A227J1X8-F1
#
_cell.length_a   1.000
_cell.length_b   1.000
_cell.length_c   1.000
_cell.angle_alpha   90.00
_cell.angle_beta   90.00
_cell.angle_gamma   90.00
#
_symmetry.space_group_name_H-M   'P 1'
#
loop_
_entity.id
_entity.type
_entity.pdbx_description
1 polymer ?
#
loop_
_entity_poly.entity_id
_entity_poly.type
_entity_poly.pdbx_seq_one_letter_code
_entity_poly.pdbx_strand_id
1 'polypeptide(L)'
;RLPEADAYFKELSAKAAEEGKVLRYVGEINDGKCTVSMAAVDENDPMFKIKDGENALAFYSRYYQPIPLVLRGYGAGTEVTAAGVFSDVMRTLGWKLGV
;
A
#
# COMPACT_ATOMS: atom_id res chain seq x y z
N ARG A 1 24.20 -6.18 13.70
CA ARG A 1 23.74 -5.03 12.89
C ARG A 1 22.23 -4.96 12.71
N LEU A 2 21.49 -6.01 12.32
CA LEU A 2 20.00 -5.95 12.33
C LEU A 2 19.42 -5.82 13.76
N PRO A 3 19.88 -6.60 14.76
CA PRO A 3 19.32 -6.52 16.12
C PRO A 3 19.58 -5.19 16.84
N GLU A 4 20.57 -4.42 16.38
CA GLU A 4 20.87 -3.09 16.94
C GLU A 4 19.80 -2.05 16.57
N ALA A 5 19.07 -2.27 15.46
CA ALA A 5 17.99 -1.39 15.02
C ALA A 5 16.65 -1.68 15.70
N ASP A 6 16.50 -2.84 16.35
CA ASP A 6 15.25 -3.27 16.98
C ASP A 6 14.79 -2.27 18.04
N ALA A 7 15.72 -1.74 18.84
CA ALA A 7 15.41 -0.74 19.87
C ALA A 7 14.79 0.53 19.27
N TYR A 8 15.35 1.02 18.14
CA TYR A 8 14.87 2.20 17.44
C TYR A 8 13.44 2.01 16.90
N PHE A 9 13.18 0.89 16.21
CA PHE A 9 11.84 0.63 15.66
C PHE A 9 10.80 0.30 16.74
N LYS A 10 11.22 -0.33 17.84
CA LYS A 10 10.35 -0.58 18.99
C LYS A 10 9.91 0.73 19.65
N GLU A 11 10.82 1.68 19.81
CA GLU A 11 10.49 3.01 20.34
C GLU A 11 9.52 3.77 19.41
N LEU A 12 9.77 3.76 18.10
CA LEU A 12 8.87 4.36 17.11
C LEU A 12 7.46 3.75 17.16
N SER A 13 7.38 2.42 17.22
CA SER A 13 6.09 1.72 17.29
C SER A 13 5.37 1.99 18.61
N ALA A 14 6.10 2.11 19.73
CA ALA A 14 5.50 2.41 21.03
C ALA A 14 4.90 3.82 21.06
N LYS A 15 5.64 4.82 20.57
CA LYS A 15 5.16 6.21 20.44
C LYS A 15 3.90 6.31 19.56
N ALA A 16 3.88 5.60 18.43
CA ALA A 16 2.68 5.56 17.59
C ALA A 16 1.49 4.91 18.33
N ALA A 17 1.73 3.83 19.07
CA ALA A 17 0.69 3.13 19.81
C ALA A 17 0.10 3.96 20.97
N GLU A 18 0.91 4.80 21.64
CA GLU A 18 0.45 5.75 22.66
C GLU A 18 -0.58 6.74 22.11
N GLU A 19 -0.48 7.08 20.82
CA GLU A 19 -1.44 7.93 20.10
C GLU A 19 -2.58 7.14 19.42
N GLY A 20 -2.70 5.84 19.66
CA GLY A 20 -3.69 4.98 19.00
C GLY A 20 -3.41 4.74 17.51
N LYS A 21 -2.19 4.99 17.06
CA LYS A 21 -1.74 4.83 15.67
C LYS A 21 -0.93 3.55 15.47
N VAL A 22 -0.76 3.17 14.21
CA VAL A 22 0.11 2.07 13.80
C VAL A 22 1.16 2.57 12.82
N LEU A 23 2.37 2.00 12.91
CA LEU A 23 3.45 2.35 12.00
C LEU A 23 3.29 1.58 10.68
N ARG A 24 3.44 2.27 9.55
CA ARG A 24 3.34 1.73 8.18
C ARG A 24 4.49 2.24 7.33
N TYR A 25 5.04 1.39 6.49
CA TYR A 25 5.97 1.81 5.45
C TYR A 25 5.16 2.16 4.20
N VAL A 26 5.16 3.44 3.83
CA VAL A 26 4.28 3.96 2.78
C VAL A 26 5.09 4.63 1.68
N GLY A 27 4.64 4.44 0.44
CA GLY A 27 5.03 5.28 -0.68
C GLY A 27 3.89 6.25 -0.97
N GLU A 28 4.21 7.54 -1.11
CA GLU A 28 3.25 8.58 -1.45
C GLU A 28 3.67 9.23 -2.76
N ILE A 29 2.69 9.48 -3.63
CA ILE A 29 2.86 10.32 -4.82
C ILE A 29 1.92 11.51 -4.67
N ASN A 30 2.50 12.69 -4.49
CA ASN A 30 1.75 13.91 -4.27
C ASN A 30 2.39 15.06 -5.07
N ASP A 31 1.58 15.79 -5.84
CA ASP A 31 2.03 16.88 -6.72
C ASP A 31 3.24 16.50 -7.60
N GLY A 32 3.22 15.27 -8.14
CA GLY A 32 4.29 14.74 -8.99
C GLY A 32 5.59 14.38 -8.26
N LYS A 33 5.61 14.45 -6.92
CA LYS A 33 6.74 14.04 -6.08
C LYS A 33 6.46 12.69 -5.45
N CYS A 34 7.44 11.80 -5.54
CA CYS A 34 7.39 10.49 -4.90
C CYS A 34 8.23 10.50 -3.62
N THR A 35 7.65 10.08 -2.50
CA THR A 35 8.34 9.91 -1.23
C THR A 35 8.08 8.50 -0.70
N VAL A 36 9.04 7.97 0.06
CA VAL A 36 8.89 6.69 0.76
C VAL A 36 9.35 6.91 2.20
N SER A 37 8.49 6.58 3.16
CA SER A 37 8.72 6.89 4.57
C SER A 37 8.01 5.91 5.50
N MET A 38 8.37 5.96 6.78
CA MET A 38 7.56 5.35 7.84
C MET A 38 6.54 6.40 8.30
N ALA A 39 5.25 6.07 8.23
CA ALA A 39 4.16 6.91 8.68
C ALA A 39 3.42 6.27 9.85
N ALA A 40 3.05 7.07 10.84
CA ALA A 40 2.13 6.65 11.90
C ALA A 40 0.71 7.02 11.45
N VAL A 41 -0.12 6.01 11.20
CA VAL A 41 -1.48 6.18 10.66
C VAL A 41 -2.52 5.84 11.73
N ASP A 42 -3.64 6.56 11.76
CA ASP A 42 -4.76 6.32 12.66
C ASP A 42 -5.86 5.47 12.00
N GLU A 43 -6.89 5.10 12.77
CA GLU A 43 -7.97 4.22 12.32
C GLU A 43 -8.81 4.71 11.12
N ASN A 44 -8.78 6.02 10.85
CA ASN A 44 -9.46 6.63 9.71
C ASN A 44 -8.63 6.55 8.43
N ASP A 45 -7.32 6.32 8.56
CA ASP A 45 -6.45 6.14 7.41
C ASP A 45 -6.71 4.76 6.74
N PRO A 46 -6.87 4.71 5.40
CA PRO A 46 -7.03 3.46 4.68
C PRO A 46 -5.95 2.41 4.95
N MET A 47 -4.72 2.84 5.25
CA MET A 47 -3.56 1.99 5.48
C MET A 47 -3.54 1.35 6.88
N PHE A 48 -4.36 1.84 7.82
CA PHE A 48 -4.42 1.29 9.17
C PHE A 48 -4.89 -0.16 9.18
N LYS A 49 -5.90 -0.46 8.36
CA LYS A 49 -6.60 -1.76 8.33
C LYS A 49 -5.89 -2.84 7.50
N ILE A 50 -4.71 -2.57 6.93
CA ILE A 50 -3.91 -3.57 6.21
C ILE A 50 -3.42 -4.63 7.19
N LYS A 51 -3.62 -5.91 6.85
CA LYS A 51 -3.20 -7.06 7.65
C LYS A 51 -2.53 -8.13 6.78
N ASP A 52 -1.83 -9.05 7.44
CA ASP A 52 -1.46 -10.37 6.88
C ASP A 52 -0.76 -10.38 5.51
N GLY A 53 0.09 -9.38 5.25
CA GLY A 53 0.88 -9.30 4.01
C GLY A 53 0.10 -8.76 2.80
N GLU A 54 -1.09 -8.21 3.01
CA GLU A 54 -1.79 -7.43 1.98
C GLU A 54 -1.01 -6.15 1.63
N ASN A 55 -1.14 -5.73 0.38
CA ASN A 55 -0.78 -4.37 -0.05
C ASN A 55 -2.06 -3.58 -0.27
N ALA A 56 -2.01 -2.27 0.00
CA ALA A 56 -3.10 -1.37 -0.33
C ALA A 56 -2.60 -0.11 -1.04
N LEU A 57 -3.39 0.38 -1.98
CA LEU A 57 -3.21 1.66 -2.63
C LEU A 57 -4.48 2.50 -2.42
N ALA A 58 -4.31 3.71 -1.92
CA ALA A 58 -5.39 4.69 -1.79
C ALA A 58 -5.21 5.78 -2.85
N PHE A 59 -6.22 5.94 -3.70
CA PHE A 59 -6.24 6.95 -4.75
C PHE A 59 -7.17 8.08 -4.33
N TYR A 60 -6.60 9.27 -4.18
CA TYR A 60 -7.33 10.51 -4.05
C TYR A 60 -7.45 11.15 -5.43
N SER A 61 -8.69 11.48 -5.81
CA SER A 61 -8.95 12.11 -7.10
C SER A 61 -10.09 13.11 -6.97
N ARG A 62 -10.39 13.85 -8.04
CA ARG A 62 -11.51 14.80 -8.07
C ARG A 62 -12.83 14.17 -7.60
N TYR A 63 -13.07 12.91 -7.97
CA TYR A 63 -14.31 12.18 -7.68
C TYR A 63 -14.23 11.30 -6.42
N TYR A 64 -13.02 11.04 -5.92
CA TYR A 64 -12.77 10.23 -4.73
C TYR A 64 -12.11 11.09 -3.66
N GLN A 65 -12.90 12.04 -3.14
CA GLN A 65 -12.58 12.89 -2.01
C GLN A 65 -13.87 13.26 -1.26
N PRO A 66 -13.87 13.32 0.09
CA PRO A 66 -12.71 13.03 0.96
C PRO A 66 -12.43 11.53 1.11
N ILE A 67 -13.32 10.65 0.65
CA ILE A 67 -13.16 9.19 0.75
C ILE A 67 -12.39 8.68 -0.48
N PRO A 68 -11.19 8.08 -0.32
CA PRO A 68 -10.38 7.61 -1.44
C PRO A 68 -10.92 6.31 -2.03
N LEU A 69 -10.56 6.03 -3.29
CA LEU A 69 -10.68 4.68 -3.84
C LEU A 69 -9.54 3.82 -3.29
N VAL A 70 -9.87 2.73 -2.60
CA VAL A 70 -8.87 1.86 -1.98
C VAL A 70 -8.84 0.52 -2.68
N LEU A 71 -7.70 0.19 -3.29
CA LEU A 71 -7.42 -1.14 -3.84
C LEU A 71 -6.60 -1.93 -2.83
N ARG A 72 -7.07 -3.12 -2.46
CA ARG A 72 -6.38 -4.00 -1.50
C ARG A 72 -6.35 -5.43 -2.00
N GLY A 73 -5.31 -6.16 -1.59
CA GLY A 73 -5.21 -7.59 -1.80
C GLY A 73 -3.78 -8.09 -1.60
N TYR A 74 -3.58 -9.38 -1.82
CA TYR A 74 -2.26 -9.99 -1.80
C TYR A 74 -1.40 -9.43 -2.93
N GLY A 75 -0.38 -8.65 -2.58
CA GLY A 75 0.53 -8.05 -3.54
C GLY A 75 1.73 -8.92 -3.91
N ALA A 76 1.88 -10.08 -3.26
CA ALA A 76 2.97 -11.03 -3.48
C ALA A 76 2.47 -12.48 -3.34
N GLY A 77 3.05 -13.37 -4.13
CA GLY A 77 2.74 -14.80 -4.15
C GLY A 77 2.77 -15.35 -5.56
N THR A 78 3.32 -16.56 -5.74
CA THR A 78 3.56 -17.15 -7.06
C THR A 78 2.31 -17.18 -7.94
N GLU A 79 1.18 -17.59 -7.39
CA GLU A 79 -0.08 -17.71 -8.12
C GLU A 79 -0.68 -16.34 -8.49
N VAL A 80 -0.70 -15.39 -7.55
CA VAL A 80 -1.25 -14.04 -7.80
C VAL A 80 -0.41 -13.25 -8.80
N THR A 81 0.92 -13.39 -8.75
CA THR A 81 1.81 -12.76 -9.73
C THR A 81 1.65 -13.40 -11.10
N ALA A 82 1.56 -14.73 -11.19
CA ALA A 82 1.34 -15.43 -12.46
C ALA A 82 -0.01 -15.05 -13.11
N ALA A 83 -1.06 -14.92 -12.32
CA ALA A 83 -2.37 -14.45 -12.79
C ALA A 83 -2.31 -13.02 -13.35
N GLY A 84 -1.57 -12.12 -12.70
CA GLY A 84 -1.34 -10.77 -13.19
C GLY A 84 -0.65 -10.74 -14.56
N VAL A 85 0.46 -11.47 -14.69
CA VAL A 85 1.19 -11.59 -15.97
C VAL A 85 0.30 -12.22 -17.06
N PHE A 86 -0.44 -13.28 -16.72
CA PHE A 86 -1.36 -13.91 -17.67
C PHE A 86 -2.47 -12.97 -18.15
N SER A 87 -3.01 -12.13 -17.26
CA SER A 87 -3.98 -11.10 -17.62
C SER A 87 -3.42 -10.13 -18.65
N ASP A 88 -2.17 -9.70 -18.49
CA ASP A 88 -1.51 -8.83 -19.46
C ASP A 88 -1.27 -9.49 -20.82
N VAL A 89 -0.94 -10.80 -20.84
CA VAL A 89 -0.88 -11.57 -22.10
C VAL A 89 -2.25 -11.60 -22.78
N MET A 90 -3.33 -11.88 -22.05
CA MET A 90 -4.69 -11.89 -22.61
C MET A 90 -5.09 -10.52 -23.17
N ARG A 91 -4.70 -9.42 -22.53
CA ARG A 91 -4.95 -8.06 -23.03
C ARG A 91 -4.33 -7.81 -24.40
N THR A 92 -3.17 -8.39 -24.70
CA THR A 92 -2.54 -8.25 -26.02
C THR A 92 -3.31 -8.95 -27.14
N LEU A 93 -4.12 -9.97 -26.81
CA LEU A 93 -4.95 -10.68 -27.77
C LEU A 93 -6.19 -9.86 -28.15
N GLY A 94 -6.80 -9.18 -27.17
CA GLY A 94 -7.93 -8.27 -27.39
C GLY A 94 -7.58 -7.07 -28.26
N TRP A 95 -6.34 -6.57 -28.19
CA TRP A 95 -5.85 -5.44 -29.00
C TRP A 95 -5.96 -5.69 -30.52
N LYS A 96 -5.88 -6.96 -30.97
CA LYS A 96 -6.00 -7.30 -32.40
C LYS A 96 -7.45 -7.30 -32.92
N LEU A 97 -8.44 -7.30 -32.03
CA LEU A 97 -9.86 -7.22 -32.38
C LEU A 97 -10.32 -5.79 -32.09
N GLY A 98 -9.94 -4.87 -32.99
CA GLY A 98 -10.21 -3.44 -32.84
C GLY A 98 -11.69 -3.15 -32.56
N VAL A 99 -11.92 -2.67 -31.34
CA VAL A 99 -12.93 -1.65 -31.01
C VAL A 99 -12.19 -0.57 -30.23
#